data_AF-A0A7R9ZN04-F1
#
_entry.id   AF-A0A7R9ZN04-F1
#
_cell.length_a   1.000
_cell.length_b   1.000
_cell.length_c   1.000
_cell.angle_alpha   90.00
_cell.angle_beta   90.00
_cell.angle_gamma   90.00
#
_symmetry.space_group_name_H-M   'P 1'
#
loop_
_entity.id
_entity.type
_entity.pdbx_description
1 polymer ?
#
loop_
_entity_poly.entity_id
_entity_poly.type
_entity_poly.pdbx_seq_one_letter_code
_entity_poly.pdbx_strand_id
1 'polypeptide(L)'
;MTPYAAPALVSYGIIIQTMNGHDTALRLACLARKLIEATNGTAMIGRTQISSCPCIYSWSRPQEKQFKDLELGYRSSMQVGDVETAFFNWYIHVDLGFMMGNDLSRLVQSHRAIMREAKEYHVLSIQRMIGVQLPVMEGMAGEKPINWVDVRNFGARSGSREAPNDTYFLTAGYAARLRVAVYFQQYDVAGELADRFEKLEVDKATYNVIVPQLLFVGLAAAGCYRSTNKKKHLKRLQQKVQEFKSLVRHRGLNCLHHSLLLTAQLKAVTASPQRKIKDAYDIAIAIAHKAGCMQDVALASELAGETFRRMGVKEVATTYFMEATIQYSQWGCKAKVDDIKKRHTKYLDLRHLAKVEANNTNVGKMTIPMIGFNPRDVSSNDTIGGESGVLTSTSPTMPSFGSVNQAGDMLFPYQQGTCTDQDDDISMLSDD
;
A
#
# COMPACT_ATOMS: atom_id res chain seq x y z
N MET A 1 10.74 -32.03 8.80
CA MET A 1 11.29 -30.70 8.45
C MET A 1 11.31 -29.84 9.70
N THR A 2 12.33 -28.98 9.88
CA THR A 2 12.44 -28.09 11.05
C THR A 2 11.69 -26.77 10.80
N PRO A 3 11.23 -26.04 11.83
CA PRO A 3 10.57 -24.74 11.66
C PRO A 3 11.47 -23.71 10.98
N TYR A 4 12.79 -23.84 11.10
CA TYR A 4 13.79 -22.97 10.45
C TYR A 4 13.77 -23.03 8.92
N ALA A 5 13.15 -24.06 8.33
CA ALA A 5 12.98 -24.12 6.88
C ALA A 5 11.90 -23.16 6.36
N ALA A 6 10.99 -22.67 7.22
CA ALA A 6 9.89 -21.80 6.78
C ALA A 6 10.37 -20.46 6.19
N PRO A 7 11.27 -19.69 6.83
CA PRO A 7 11.87 -18.50 6.21
C PRO A 7 12.61 -18.80 4.89
N ALA A 8 13.26 -19.96 4.80
CA ALA A 8 13.97 -20.37 3.59
C ALA A 8 13.02 -20.67 2.42
N LEU A 9 11.88 -21.33 2.68
CA LEU A 9 10.82 -21.56 1.70
C LEU A 9 10.25 -20.23 1.17
N VAL A 10 10.02 -19.25 2.04
CA VAL A 10 9.59 -17.91 1.64
C VAL A 10 10.66 -17.22 0.81
N SER A 11 11.92 -17.27 1.22
CA SER A 11 13.04 -16.66 0.48
C SER A 11 13.18 -17.25 -0.92
N TYR A 12 13.01 -18.57 -1.06
CA TYR A 12 12.96 -19.23 -2.35
C TYR A 12 11.73 -18.78 -3.17
N GLY A 13 10.56 -18.69 -2.55
CA GLY A 13 9.35 -18.15 -3.18
C GLY A 13 9.52 -16.72 -3.71
N ILE A 14 10.23 -15.87 -2.98
CA ILE A 14 10.57 -14.50 -3.40
C ILE A 14 11.36 -14.52 -4.72
N ILE A 15 12.39 -15.37 -4.81
CA ILE A 15 13.19 -15.52 -6.04
C ILE A 15 12.30 -16.00 -7.19
N ILE A 16 11.49 -17.05 -6.97
CA ILE A 16 10.58 -17.58 -7.98
C ILE A 16 9.59 -16.52 -8.47
N GLN A 17 9.12 -15.63 -7.59
CA GLN A 17 8.24 -14.54 -7.99
C GLN A 17 8.92 -13.52 -8.90
N THR A 18 10.23 -13.29 -8.77
CA THR A 18 10.97 -12.44 -9.73
C THR A 18 11.00 -13.04 -11.13
N MET A 19 10.85 -14.36 -11.25
CA MET A 19 10.77 -15.11 -12.49
C MET A 19 9.32 -15.34 -12.98
N ASN A 20 8.38 -14.50 -12.53
CA ASN A 20 6.94 -14.57 -12.84
C ASN A 20 6.22 -15.84 -12.31
N GLY A 21 6.76 -16.52 -11.29
CA GLY A 21 6.15 -17.68 -10.66
C GLY A 21 5.27 -17.36 -9.45
N HIS A 22 4.32 -16.43 -9.57
CA HIS A 22 3.52 -15.95 -8.42
C HIS A 22 2.75 -17.06 -7.70
N ASP A 23 2.06 -17.94 -8.42
CA ASP A 23 1.31 -19.04 -7.80
C ASP A 23 2.21 -20.01 -7.03
N THR A 24 3.42 -20.25 -7.55
CA THR A 24 4.41 -21.10 -6.87
C THR A 24 4.94 -20.40 -5.61
N ALA A 25 5.21 -19.10 -5.68
CA ALA A 25 5.61 -18.30 -4.52
C ALA A 25 4.53 -18.32 -3.43
N LEU A 26 3.25 -18.18 -3.80
CA LEU A 26 2.13 -18.31 -2.87
C LEU A 26 2.07 -19.69 -2.22
N ARG A 27 2.20 -20.76 -3.01
CA ARG A 27 2.22 -22.14 -2.48
C ARG A 27 3.36 -22.35 -1.50
N LEU A 28 4.56 -21.84 -1.78
CA LEU A 28 5.71 -21.91 -0.89
C LEU A 28 5.49 -21.13 0.41
N ALA A 29 4.89 -19.94 0.33
CA ALA A 29 4.55 -19.16 1.52
C ALA A 29 3.46 -19.85 2.38
N CYS A 30 2.46 -20.47 1.74
CA CYS A 30 1.46 -21.27 2.44
C CYS A 30 2.07 -22.52 3.09
N LEU A 31 2.98 -23.20 2.40
CA LEU A 31 3.73 -24.33 2.95
C LEU A 31 4.58 -23.91 4.16
N ALA A 32 5.24 -22.75 4.09
CA ALA A 32 6.00 -22.19 5.21
C ALA A 32 5.11 -21.97 6.45
N ARG A 33 3.90 -21.41 6.26
CA ARG A 33 2.91 -21.24 7.35
C ARG A 33 2.49 -22.59 7.95
N LYS A 34 2.07 -23.54 7.12
CA LYS A 34 1.68 -24.90 7.56
C LYS A 34 2.81 -25.62 8.29
N LEU A 35 4.06 -25.44 7.85
CA LEU A 35 5.23 -26.02 8.50
C LEU A 35 5.44 -25.45 9.91
N ILE A 36 5.26 -24.15 10.10
CA ILE A 36 5.34 -23.51 11.41
C ILE A 36 4.26 -24.05 12.35
N GLU A 37 3.02 -24.14 11.86
CA GLU A 37 1.88 -24.69 12.62
C GLU A 37 2.15 -26.14 13.04
N ALA A 38 2.52 -27.01 12.09
CA ALA A 38 2.77 -28.43 12.35
C ALA A 38 3.95 -28.70 13.30
N THR A 39 4.89 -27.76 13.42
CA THR A 39 6.08 -27.91 14.28
C THR A 39 6.01 -27.10 15.57
N ASN A 40 4.89 -26.40 15.83
CA ASN A 40 4.77 -25.43 16.92
C ASN A 40 5.94 -24.42 16.95
N GLY A 41 6.42 -24.04 15.76
CA GLY A 41 7.63 -23.25 15.55
C GLY A 41 7.44 -21.75 15.76
N THR A 42 6.84 -21.33 16.87
CA THR A 42 6.40 -19.93 17.10
C THR A 42 7.51 -18.91 16.92
N ALA A 43 8.76 -19.26 17.26
CA ALA A 43 9.93 -18.41 17.08
C ALA A 43 10.17 -17.96 15.62
N MET A 44 9.71 -18.73 14.62
CA MET A 44 9.92 -18.43 13.20
C MET A 44 8.78 -17.62 12.57
N ILE A 45 7.65 -17.44 13.25
CA ILE A 45 6.48 -16.71 12.73
C ILE A 45 6.88 -15.32 12.23
N GLY A 46 7.45 -14.49 13.10
CA GLY A 46 7.82 -13.12 12.74
C GLY A 46 8.86 -13.05 11.62
N ARG A 47 9.86 -13.94 11.59
CA ARG A 47 10.88 -13.98 10.53
C ARG A 47 10.31 -14.40 9.17
N THR A 48 9.31 -15.27 9.17
CA THR A 48 8.60 -15.65 7.96
C THR A 48 7.75 -14.50 7.44
N GLN A 49 7.05 -13.79 8.34
CA GLN A 49 6.09 -12.74 7.98
C GLN A 49 6.71 -11.45 7.46
N ILE A 50 7.87 -11.01 7.99
CA ILE A 50 8.59 -9.83 7.47
C ILE A 50 8.89 -9.92 5.98
N SER A 51 9.02 -11.13 5.45
CA SER A 51 9.32 -11.39 4.05
C SER A 51 8.07 -11.80 3.28
N SER A 52 7.25 -12.70 3.81
CA SER A 52 6.08 -13.21 3.08
C SER A 52 5.03 -12.13 2.83
N CYS A 53 4.80 -11.23 3.81
CA CYS A 53 3.81 -10.18 3.68
C CYS A 53 4.12 -9.21 2.54
N PRO A 54 5.21 -8.41 2.59
CA PRO A 54 5.49 -7.41 1.57
C PRO A 54 5.93 -8.02 0.24
N CYS A 55 6.55 -9.20 0.24
CA CYS A 55 7.11 -9.76 -0.99
C CYS A 55 6.16 -10.70 -1.72
N ILE A 56 5.24 -11.39 -1.06
CA ILE A 56 4.37 -12.41 -1.71
C ILE A 56 2.90 -12.08 -1.53
N TYR A 57 2.45 -11.87 -0.28
CA TYR A 57 1.03 -11.73 0.03
C TYR A 57 0.44 -10.40 -0.42
N SER A 58 1.19 -9.29 -0.37
CA SER A 58 0.70 -7.96 -0.78
C SER A 58 0.20 -7.89 -2.22
N TRP A 59 0.60 -8.84 -3.06
CA TRP A 59 0.21 -8.88 -4.46
C TRP A 59 -1.21 -9.42 -4.71
N SER A 60 -1.73 -10.28 -3.83
CA SER A 60 -2.97 -11.03 -4.09
C SER A 60 -3.82 -11.37 -2.85
N ARG A 61 -3.26 -11.36 -1.63
CA ARG A 61 -4.06 -11.61 -0.41
C ARG A 61 -4.76 -10.33 0.07
N PRO A 62 -5.94 -10.44 0.69
CA PRO A 62 -6.61 -9.32 1.34
C PRO A 62 -5.70 -8.64 2.38
N GLN A 63 -5.85 -7.34 2.50
CA GLN A 63 -5.02 -6.51 3.37
C GLN A 63 -5.23 -6.85 4.84
N GLU A 64 -6.47 -7.14 5.24
CA GLU A 64 -6.84 -7.42 6.63
C GLU A 64 -6.14 -8.67 7.16
N LYS A 65 -5.98 -9.68 6.30
CA LYS A 65 -5.23 -10.90 6.64
C LYS A 65 -3.75 -10.58 6.87
N GLN A 66 -3.15 -9.74 6.03
CA GLN A 66 -1.74 -9.37 6.14
C GLN A 66 -1.45 -8.57 7.42
N PHE A 67 -2.35 -7.68 7.84
CA PHE A 67 -2.19 -6.95 9.08
C PHE A 67 -2.23 -7.86 10.30
N LYS A 68 -3.17 -8.81 10.35
CA LYS A 68 -3.21 -9.83 11.40
C LYS A 68 -1.93 -10.67 11.42
N ASP A 69 -1.42 -11.05 10.25
CA ASP A 69 -0.15 -11.77 10.15
C ASP A 69 0.98 -10.92 10.75
N LEU A 70 1.15 -9.66 10.36
CA LEU A 70 2.21 -8.79 10.88
C LEU A 70 2.08 -8.49 12.38
N GLU A 71 0.87 -8.34 12.90
CA GLU A 71 0.63 -8.21 14.35
C GLU A 71 1.05 -9.47 15.11
N LEU A 72 0.73 -10.65 14.58
CA LEU A 72 1.17 -11.92 15.14
C LEU A 72 2.70 -12.05 15.08
N GLY A 73 3.33 -11.54 14.01
CA GLY A 73 4.78 -11.50 13.85
C GLY A 73 5.47 -10.65 14.88
N TYR A 74 4.92 -9.45 15.13
CA TYR A 74 5.38 -8.60 16.21
C TYR A 74 5.29 -9.32 17.56
N ARG A 75 4.11 -9.85 17.91
CA ARG A 75 3.88 -10.51 19.22
C ARG A 75 4.77 -11.73 19.42
N SER A 76 4.82 -12.62 18.44
CA SER A 76 5.64 -13.85 18.50
C SER A 76 7.14 -13.54 18.61
N SER A 77 7.64 -12.57 17.85
CA SER A 77 9.04 -12.15 17.93
C SER A 77 9.38 -11.49 19.27
N MET A 78 8.48 -10.67 19.84
CA MET A 78 8.68 -10.12 21.19
C MET A 78 8.76 -11.21 22.26
N GLN A 79 7.88 -12.22 22.20
CA GLN A 79 7.85 -13.33 23.16
C GLN A 79 9.16 -14.13 23.20
N VAL A 80 9.84 -14.28 22.06
CA VAL A 80 11.11 -15.01 21.97
C VAL A 80 12.35 -14.10 22.06
N GLY A 81 12.15 -12.80 22.32
CA GLY A 81 13.24 -11.82 22.46
C GLY A 81 13.88 -11.34 21.16
N ASP A 82 13.32 -11.66 19.98
CA ASP A 82 13.77 -11.17 18.67
C ASP A 82 13.18 -9.78 18.40
N VAL A 83 13.64 -8.78 19.16
CA VAL A 83 13.11 -7.41 19.14
C VAL A 83 13.26 -6.72 17.77
N GLU A 84 14.33 -7.00 17.05
CA GLU A 84 14.58 -6.47 15.71
C GLU A 84 13.48 -6.93 14.74
N THR A 85 13.20 -8.24 14.69
CA THR A 85 12.17 -8.82 13.83
C THR A 85 10.77 -8.34 14.25
N ALA A 86 10.53 -8.19 15.56
CA ALA A 86 9.27 -7.66 16.06
C ALA A 86 9.02 -6.25 15.49
N PHE A 87 9.95 -5.32 15.72
CA PHE A 87 9.80 -3.95 15.25
C PHE A 87 9.76 -3.83 13.73
N PHE A 88 10.43 -4.72 12.98
CA PHE A 88 10.29 -4.78 11.52
C PHE A 88 8.89 -5.18 11.08
N ASN A 89 8.26 -6.18 11.72
CA ASN A 89 6.86 -6.54 11.42
C ASN A 89 5.94 -5.34 11.61
N TRP A 90 6.14 -4.57 12.69
CA TRP A 90 5.32 -3.40 12.94
C TRP A 90 5.60 -2.25 11.97
N TYR A 91 6.87 -2.01 11.63
CA TYR A 91 7.23 -1.02 10.61
C TYR A 91 6.55 -1.34 9.27
N ILE A 92 6.61 -2.60 8.83
CA ILE A 92 5.94 -3.04 7.59
C ILE A 92 4.41 -2.88 7.71
N HIS A 93 3.83 -3.20 8.87
CA HIS A 93 2.40 -3.01 9.12
C HIS A 93 1.98 -1.55 8.88
N VAL A 94 2.72 -0.59 9.44
CA VAL A 94 2.40 0.83 9.26
C VAL A 94 2.70 1.32 7.85
N ASP A 95 3.79 0.88 7.21
CA ASP A 95 4.13 1.25 5.83
C ASP A 95 3.06 0.75 4.84
N LEU A 96 2.63 -0.51 4.96
CA LEU A 96 1.50 -1.04 4.19
C LEU A 96 0.21 -0.27 4.49
N GLY A 97 -0.08 0.04 5.76
CA GLY A 97 -1.20 0.89 6.13
C GLY A 97 -1.20 2.25 5.45
N PHE A 98 -0.03 2.89 5.36
CA PHE A 98 0.12 4.17 4.67
C PHE A 98 -0.09 4.05 3.16
N MET A 99 0.43 2.99 2.55
CA MET A 99 0.26 2.73 1.13
C MET A 99 -1.16 2.36 0.72
N MET A 100 -1.96 1.84 1.65
CA MET A 100 -3.32 1.34 1.39
C MET A 100 -4.41 2.29 1.90
N GLY A 101 -4.05 3.44 2.46
CA GLY A 101 -5.04 4.48 2.83
C GLY A 101 -5.65 4.35 4.20
N ASN A 102 -5.01 3.63 5.11
CA ASN A 102 -5.45 3.62 6.50
C ASN A 102 -5.37 5.03 7.10
N ASP A 103 -6.18 5.27 8.14
CA ASP A 103 -6.26 6.56 8.85
C ASP A 103 -4.88 7.11 9.19
N LEU A 104 -4.52 8.22 8.54
CA LEU A 104 -3.18 8.77 8.60
C LEU A 104 -2.81 9.26 10.01
N SER A 105 -3.77 9.77 10.78
CA SER A 105 -3.54 10.22 12.16
C SER A 105 -3.17 9.05 13.07
N ARG A 106 -3.86 7.90 12.91
CA ARG A 106 -3.53 6.66 13.64
C ARG A 106 -2.16 6.12 13.24
N LEU A 107 -1.80 6.16 11.97
CA LEU A 107 -0.47 5.72 11.50
C LEU A 107 0.64 6.60 12.09
N VAL A 108 0.47 7.93 12.10
CA VAL A 108 1.42 8.87 12.73
C VAL A 108 1.59 8.57 14.22
N GLN A 109 0.50 8.33 14.94
CA GLN A 109 0.55 7.95 16.37
C GLN A 109 1.26 6.61 16.59
N SER A 110 1.00 5.62 15.73
CA SER A 110 1.64 4.30 15.77
C SER A 110 3.15 4.39 15.54
N HIS A 111 3.60 5.14 14.51
CA HIS A 111 5.02 5.38 14.26
C HIS A 111 5.71 6.09 15.44
N ARG A 112 5.03 7.03 16.12
CA ARG A 112 5.56 7.69 17.32
C ARG A 112 5.70 6.74 18.50
N ALA A 113 4.73 5.85 18.70
CA ALA A 113 4.78 4.84 19.76
C ALA A 113 6.01 3.93 19.54
N ILE A 114 6.14 3.34 18.35
CA ILE A 114 7.28 2.49 18.02
C ILE A 114 8.60 3.26 18.06
N MET A 115 8.65 4.51 17.61
CA MET A 115 9.88 5.31 17.71
C MET A 115 10.37 5.44 19.16
N ARG A 116 9.45 5.52 20.14
CA ARG A 116 9.84 5.55 21.56
C ARG A 116 10.36 4.19 22.03
N GLU A 117 9.64 3.12 21.72
CA GLU A 117 10.05 1.76 22.09
C GLU A 117 11.36 1.36 21.42
N ALA A 118 11.51 1.59 20.11
CA ALA A 118 12.74 1.30 19.39
C ALA A 118 13.95 2.08 19.92
N LYS A 119 13.74 3.26 20.56
CA LYS A 119 14.79 3.98 21.29
C LYS A 119 15.16 3.30 22.60
N GLU A 120 14.17 2.87 23.37
CA GLU A 120 14.36 2.15 24.63
C GLU A 120 15.08 0.81 24.43
N TYR A 121 14.70 0.05 23.40
CA TYR A 121 15.35 -1.20 23.03
C TYR A 121 16.62 -1.03 22.17
N HIS A 122 17.04 0.21 21.90
CA HIS A 122 18.23 0.54 21.10
C HIS A 122 18.26 -0.07 19.67
N VAL A 123 17.10 -0.24 19.04
CA VAL A 123 16.93 -0.78 17.68
C VAL A 123 17.14 0.31 16.63
N LEU A 124 18.42 0.58 16.32
CA LEU A 124 18.84 1.72 15.48
C LEU A 124 18.34 1.66 14.03
N SER A 125 18.23 0.46 13.45
CA SER A 125 17.71 0.21 12.09
C SER A 125 16.28 0.76 11.94
N ILE A 126 15.40 0.40 12.87
CA ILE A 126 14.00 0.81 12.87
C ILE A 126 13.85 2.30 13.16
N GLN A 127 14.64 2.84 14.10
CA GLN A 127 14.66 4.29 14.33
C GLN A 127 14.99 5.06 13.04
N ARG A 128 15.95 4.59 12.24
CA ARG A 128 16.27 5.19 10.93
C ARG A 128 15.11 5.08 9.95
N MET A 129 14.51 3.90 9.82
CA MET A 129 13.39 3.67 8.90
C MET A 129 12.16 4.52 9.24
N ILE A 130 11.81 4.64 10.51
CA ILE A 130 10.72 5.52 10.93
C ILE A 130 11.11 6.99 10.74
N GLY A 131 12.37 7.36 10.99
CA GLY A 131 12.89 8.70 10.81
C GLY A 131 12.74 9.23 9.38
N VAL A 132 12.79 8.37 8.35
CA VAL A 132 12.59 8.79 6.96
C VAL A 132 11.13 8.93 6.56
N GLN A 133 10.21 8.19 7.20
CA GLN A 133 8.79 8.17 6.83
C GLN A 133 7.94 9.13 7.66
N LEU A 134 8.17 9.19 8.98
CA LEU A 134 7.32 9.92 9.91
C LEU A 134 7.18 11.42 9.55
N PRO A 135 8.24 12.16 9.18
CA PRO A 135 8.08 13.57 8.79
C PRO A 135 7.18 13.77 7.57
N VAL A 136 7.18 12.82 6.64
CA VAL A 136 6.30 12.85 5.46
C VAL A 136 4.84 12.64 5.88
N MET A 137 4.59 11.64 6.74
CA MET A 137 3.24 11.36 7.25
C MET A 137 2.70 12.52 8.10
N GLU A 138 3.52 13.11 8.98
CA GLU A 138 3.17 14.31 9.77
C GLU A 138 2.84 15.51 8.87
N GLY A 139 3.62 15.67 7.79
CA GLY A 139 3.39 16.68 6.76
C GLY A 139 2.05 16.52 6.06
N MET A 140 1.74 15.29 5.64
CA MET A 140 0.48 14.97 4.95
C MET A 140 -0.74 15.06 5.88
N ALA A 141 -0.58 14.66 7.14
CA ALA A 141 -1.60 14.80 8.19
C ALA A 141 -1.89 16.27 8.55
N GLY A 142 -1.03 17.21 8.11
CA GLY A 142 -1.15 18.63 8.44
C GLY A 142 -0.77 18.96 9.89
N GLU A 143 -0.03 18.07 10.57
CA GLU A 143 0.49 18.33 11.92
C GLU A 143 1.74 19.22 11.89
N LYS A 144 2.51 19.15 10.80
CA LYS A 144 3.68 19.98 10.54
C LYS A 144 3.70 20.43 9.08
N PRO A 145 4.30 21.58 8.74
CA PRO A 145 4.48 21.95 7.34
C PRO A 145 5.46 20.99 6.65
N ILE A 146 5.20 20.67 5.38
CA ILE A 146 6.10 19.86 4.56
C ILE A 146 7.36 20.68 4.26
N ASN A 147 8.52 20.19 4.67
CA ASN A 147 9.81 20.83 4.37
C ASN A 147 10.30 20.42 2.98
N TRP A 148 9.99 21.23 1.96
CA TRP A 148 10.38 20.96 0.57
C TRP A 148 11.89 20.92 0.34
N VAL A 149 12.69 21.62 1.16
CA VAL A 149 14.16 21.57 1.07
C VAL A 149 14.66 20.19 1.51
N ASP A 150 14.12 19.63 2.59
CA ASP A 150 14.44 18.27 3.04
C ASP A 150 13.95 17.21 2.04
N VAL A 151 12.72 17.37 1.54
CA VAL A 151 12.15 16.47 0.51
C VAL A 151 13.05 16.45 -0.73
N ARG A 152 13.45 17.62 -1.25
CA ARG A 152 14.29 17.71 -2.45
C ARG A 152 15.71 17.19 -2.21
N ASN A 153 16.31 17.46 -1.05
CA ASN A 153 17.73 17.15 -0.80
C ASN A 153 18.00 15.77 -0.20
N PHE A 154 16.98 14.94 -0.01
CA PHE A 154 17.16 13.57 0.46
C PHE A 154 18.11 12.76 -0.42
N GLY A 155 19.06 12.08 0.21
CA GLY A 155 20.10 11.32 -0.47
C GLY A 155 21.09 12.16 -1.28
N ALA A 156 20.91 13.48 -1.41
CA ALA A 156 21.86 14.37 -2.11
C ALA A 156 23.07 14.73 -1.23
N ARG A 157 22.94 14.63 0.10
CA ARG A 157 24.03 14.82 1.08
C ARG A 157 24.82 13.53 1.34
N SER A 158 24.96 12.65 0.35
CA SER A 158 25.69 11.37 0.49
C SER A 158 27.20 11.52 0.76
N GLY A 159 27.71 12.73 0.98
CA GLY A 159 29.03 13.01 1.55
C GLY A 159 29.10 13.05 3.08
N SER A 160 27.99 12.93 3.82
CA SER A 160 28.00 12.95 5.29
C SER A 160 27.39 11.69 5.91
N ARG A 161 28.25 10.79 6.39
CA ARG A 161 28.06 9.83 7.51
C ARG A 161 26.90 8.82 7.46
N GLU A 162 26.03 8.84 6.47
CA GLU A 162 25.06 7.76 6.21
C GLU A 162 25.78 6.63 5.48
N ALA A 163 25.66 5.38 5.97
CA ALA A 163 26.33 4.23 5.38
C ALA A 163 26.02 4.17 3.87
N PRO A 164 27.00 4.34 2.97
CA PRO A 164 26.77 4.51 1.52
C PRO A 164 26.04 3.37 0.80
N ASN A 165 25.61 2.32 1.50
CA ASN A 165 25.12 1.06 0.94
C ASN A 165 23.78 0.57 1.52
N ASP A 166 23.03 1.38 2.29
CA ASP A 166 21.69 0.96 2.75
C ASP A 166 20.61 1.25 1.69
N THR A 167 20.56 0.37 0.69
CA THR A 167 19.60 0.43 -0.41
C THR A 167 18.15 0.44 0.08
N TYR A 168 17.82 -0.28 1.15
CA TYR A 168 16.45 -0.38 1.65
C TYR A 168 16.00 0.96 2.28
N PHE A 169 16.85 1.57 3.11
CA PHE A 169 16.63 2.90 3.67
C PHE A 169 16.43 3.96 2.57
N LEU A 170 17.34 4.00 1.59
CA LEU A 170 17.27 4.95 0.49
C LEU A 170 16.00 4.74 -0.32
N THR A 171 15.63 3.50 -0.60
CA THR A 171 14.41 3.13 -1.32
C THR A 171 13.17 3.65 -0.61
N ALA A 172 13.02 3.39 0.69
CA ALA A 172 11.88 3.86 1.47
C ALA A 172 11.81 5.40 1.51
N GLY A 173 12.95 6.06 1.71
CA GLY A 173 13.02 7.51 1.79
C GLY A 173 12.74 8.22 0.46
N TYR A 174 13.24 7.70 -0.66
CA TYR A 174 12.91 8.21 -2.00
C TYR A 174 11.44 7.95 -2.35
N ALA A 175 10.92 6.76 -2.06
CA ALA A 175 9.51 6.44 -2.31
C ALA A 175 8.57 7.40 -1.56
N ALA A 176 8.81 7.65 -0.27
CA ALA A 176 8.01 8.56 0.54
C ALA A 176 8.06 10.01 0.02
N ARG A 177 9.25 10.49 -0.37
CA ARG A 177 9.46 11.85 -0.86
C ARG A 177 8.91 12.08 -2.27
N LEU A 178 9.10 11.11 -3.15
CA LEU A 178 8.54 11.13 -4.49
C LEU A 178 7.00 11.12 -4.43
N ARG A 179 6.43 10.30 -3.54
CA ARG A 179 4.99 10.25 -3.27
C ARG A 179 4.47 11.64 -2.87
N VAL A 180 5.01 12.26 -1.82
CA VAL A 180 4.53 13.58 -1.38
C VAL A 180 4.73 14.65 -2.46
N ALA A 181 5.84 14.64 -3.20
CA ALA A 181 6.06 15.57 -4.31
C ALA A 181 4.98 15.44 -5.40
N VAL A 182 4.57 14.21 -5.75
CA VAL A 182 3.49 13.96 -6.71
C VAL A 182 2.13 14.40 -6.16
N TYR A 183 1.80 14.06 -4.90
CA TYR A 183 0.53 14.46 -4.28
C TYR A 183 0.34 15.98 -4.29
N PHE A 184 1.40 16.77 -4.08
CA PHE A 184 1.33 18.24 -4.09
C PHE A 184 1.74 18.86 -5.43
N GLN A 185 1.79 18.06 -6.50
CA GLN A 185 2.08 18.48 -7.87
C GLN A 185 3.41 19.26 -8.02
N GLN A 186 4.39 19.02 -7.14
CA GLN A 186 5.74 19.56 -7.22
C GLN A 186 6.57 18.76 -8.23
N TYR A 187 6.21 18.84 -9.51
CA TYR A 187 6.73 17.93 -10.54
C TYR A 187 8.20 18.19 -10.91
N ASP A 188 8.73 19.39 -10.66
CA ASP A 188 10.16 19.68 -10.76
C ASP A 188 10.94 18.86 -9.71
N VAL A 189 10.52 18.91 -8.45
CA VAL A 189 11.11 18.14 -7.35
C VAL A 189 10.91 16.64 -7.57
N ALA A 190 9.70 16.23 -7.99
CA ALA A 190 9.39 14.83 -8.27
C ALA A 190 10.26 14.26 -9.41
N GLY A 191 10.54 15.05 -10.44
CA GLY A 191 11.43 14.64 -11.54
C GLY A 191 12.85 14.35 -11.04
N GLU A 192 13.42 15.23 -10.22
CA GLU A 192 14.78 15.06 -9.65
C GLU A 192 14.86 13.88 -8.67
N LEU A 193 13.80 13.65 -7.88
CA LEU A 193 13.72 12.49 -6.99
C LEU A 193 13.59 11.20 -7.79
N ALA A 194 12.76 11.18 -8.84
CA ALA A 194 12.60 10.03 -9.71
C ALA A 194 13.92 9.65 -10.40
N ASP A 195 14.68 10.64 -10.90
CA ASP A 195 15.98 10.42 -11.54
C ASP A 195 17.03 9.81 -10.59
N ARG A 196 16.98 10.16 -9.29
CA ARG A 196 17.84 9.54 -8.28
C ARG A 196 17.34 8.17 -7.85
N PHE A 197 16.02 8.02 -7.69
CA PHE A 197 15.42 6.77 -7.24
C PHE A 197 15.64 5.63 -8.25
N GLU A 198 15.56 5.91 -9.55
CA GLU A 198 15.81 4.90 -10.58
C GLU A 198 17.28 4.49 -10.73
N LYS A 199 18.23 5.25 -10.16
CA LYS A 199 19.65 4.85 -10.12
C LYS A 199 19.96 3.84 -9.03
N LEU A 200 19.03 3.62 -8.10
CA LEU A 200 19.20 2.61 -7.07
C LEU A 200 18.92 1.22 -7.64
N GLU A 201 19.80 0.29 -7.32
CA GLU A 201 19.55 -1.14 -7.54
C GLU A 201 18.55 -1.63 -6.48
N VAL A 202 17.26 -1.54 -6.80
CA VAL A 202 16.21 -1.93 -5.86
C VAL A 202 15.80 -3.40 -6.05
N ASP A 203 15.37 -4.03 -4.95
CA ASP A 203 14.68 -5.31 -5.04
C ASP A 203 13.37 -5.15 -5.83
N LYS A 204 13.20 -6.02 -6.84
CA LYS A 204 12.01 -6.05 -7.69
C LYS A 204 10.94 -7.00 -7.16
N ALA A 205 11.20 -7.78 -6.12
CA ALA A 205 10.23 -8.71 -5.53
C ALA A 205 9.25 -8.01 -4.57
N THR A 206 9.77 -7.06 -3.79
CA THR A 206 9.06 -6.36 -2.72
C THR A 206 7.98 -5.39 -3.23
N TYR A 207 6.71 -5.60 -2.84
CA TYR A 207 5.55 -4.81 -3.28
C TYR A 207 5.70 -3.33 -2.93
N ASN A 208 6.03 -3.00 -1.66
CA ASN A 208 6.16 -1.63 -1.16
C ASN A 208 7.36 -0.86 -1.74
N VAL A 209 8.17 -1.52 -2.56
CA VAL A 209 9.28 -0.92 -3.31
C VAL A 209 8.88 -0.68 -4.76
N ILE A 210 8.55 -1.76 -5.49
CA ILE A 210 8.37 -1.70 -6.93
C ILE A 210 7.08 -0.97 -7.33
N VAL A 211 5.99 -1.13 -6.57
CA VAL A 211 4.70 -0.50 -6.88
C VAL A 211 4.80 1.03 -6.76
N PRO A 212 5.29 1.61 -5.63
CA PRO A 212 5.51 3.05 -5.55
C PRO A 212 6.52 3.56 -6.57
N GLN A 213 7.59 2.81 -6.87
CA GLN A 213 8.56 3.22 -7.88
C GLN A 213 7.89 3.36 -9.25
N LEU A 214 7.18 2.34 -9.73
CA LEU A 214 6.52 2.40 -11.04
C LEU A 214 5.44 3.49 -11.08
N LEU A 215 4.58 3.57 -10.06
CA LEU A 215 3.50 4.53 -9.99
C LEU A 215 4.02 5.96 -9.97
N PHE A 216 4.80 6.33 -8.95
CA PHE A 216 5.12 7.74 -8.72
C PHE A 216 6.19 8.25 -9.68
N VAL A 217 7.09 7.40 -10.20
CA VAL A 217 7.98 7.80 -11.32
C VAL A 217 7.16 8.04 -12.58
N GLY A 218 6.17 7.19 -12.88
CA GLY A 218 5.27 7.39 -14.01
C GLY A 218 4.45 8.68 -13.89
N LEU A 219 3.86 8.94 -12.72
CA LEU A 219 3.11 10.17 -12.45
C LEU A 219 3.99 11.42 -12.50
N ALA A 220 5.21 11.36 -11.96
CA ALA A 220 6.18 12.44 -12.06
C ALA A 220 6.56 12.71 -13.53
N ALA A 221 6.76 11.67 -14.33
CA ALA A 221 7.02 11.80 -15.77
C ALA A 221 5.83 12.42 -16.51
N ALA A 222 4.59 12.06 -16.17
CA ALA A 222 3.39 12.69 -16.73
C ALA A 222 3.34 14.20 -16.41
N GLY A 223 3.57 14.58 -15.15
CA GLY A 223 3.60 15.98 -14.72
C GLY A 223 4.75 16.79 -15.34
N CYS A 224 5.94 16.21 -15.43
CA CYS A 224 7.09 16.81 -16.13
C CYS A 224 6.78 17.01 -17.62
N TYR A 225 6.19 16.02 -18.28
CA TYR A 225 5.83 16.14 -19.70
C TYR A 225 4.81 17.26 -19.93
N ARG A 226 3.78 17.38 -19.08
CA ARG A 226 2.81 18.49 -19.15
C ARG A 226 3.48 19.85 -19.00
N SER A 227 4.50 19.96 -18.16
CA SER A 227 5.16 21.23 -17.86
C SER A 227 6.20 21.63 -18.91
N THR A 228 6.94 20.67 -19.47
CA THR A 228 8.07 20.96 -20.36
C THR A 228 7.85 20.56 -21.81
N ASN A 229 6.81 19.78 -22.11
CA ASN A 229 6.53 19.14 -23.40
C ASN A 229 7.73 18.33 -23.98
N LYS A 230 8.67 17.88 -23.14
CA LYS A 230 9.87 17.16 -23.59
C LYS A 230 9.54 15.68 -23.79
N LYS A 231 9.71 15.17 -25.01
CA LYS A 231 9.42 13.76 -25.38
C LYS A 231 10.09 12.72 -24.48
N LYS A 232 11.22 13.03 -23.84
CA LYS A 232 11.89 12.13 -22.88
C LYS A 232 10.95 11.70 -21.73
N HIS A 233 10.13 12.62 -21.23
CA HIS A 233 9.20 12.35 -20.13
C HIS A 233 8.02 11.51 -20.61
N LEU A 234 7.50 11.76 -21.82
CA LEU A 234 6.48 10.92 -22.43
C LEU A 234 6.96 9.48 -22.64
N LYS A 235 8.18 9.29 -23.15
CA LYS A 235 8.80 7.96 -23.30
C LYS A 235 8.91 7.24 -21.96
N ARG A 236 9.36 7.93 -20.91
CA ARG A 236 9.46 7.38 -19.55
C ARG A 236 8.08 6.96 -19.02
N LEU A 237 7.05 7.78 -19.20
CA LEU A 237 5.68 7.41 -18.82
C LEU A 237 5.19 6.17 -19.59
N GLN A 238 5.41 6.11 -20.91
CA GLN A 238 5.04 4.95 -21.73
C GLN A 238 5.74 3.67 -21.24
N GLN A 239 7.04 3.75 -20.95
CA GLN A 239 7.80 2.64 -20.39
C GLN A 239 7.19 2.17 -19.05
N LYS A 240 6.93 3.08 -18.10
CA LYS A 240 6.34 2.74 -16.81
C LYS A 240 4.96 2.12 -16.93
N VAL A 241 4.13 2.59 -17.86
CA VAL A 241 2.83 1.98 -18.15
C VAL A 241 2.98 0.53 -18.63
N GLN A 242 3.94 0.24 -19.50
CA GLN A 242 4.15 -1.13 -19.98
C GLN A 242 4.73 -2.04 -18.90
N GLU A 243 5.73 -1.57 -18.15
CA GLU A 243 6.32 -2.29 -17.01
C GLU A 243 5.22 -2.65 -15.98
N PHE A 244 4.37 -1.70 -15.62
CA PHE A 244 3.31 -1.94 -14.63
C PHE A 244 2.22 -2.87 -15.16
N LYS A 245 1.83 -2.76 -16.44
CA LYS A 245 0.88 -3.71 -17.04
C LYS A 245 1.43 -5.14 -17.06
N SER A 246 2.70 -5.31 -17.38
CA SER A 246 3.35 -6.63 -17.30
C SER A 246 3.35 -7.15 -15.85
N LEU A 247 3.71 -6.30 -14.89
CA LEU A 247 3.75 -6.65 -13.48
C LEU A 247 2.40 -7.17 -12.95
N VAL A 248 1.30 -6.45 -13.22
CA VAL A 248 -0.05 -6.84 -12.77
C VAL A 248 -0.47 -8.20 -13.35
N ARG A 249 -0.13 -8.47 -14.62
CA ARG A 249 -0.46 -9.76 -15.27
C ARG A 249 0.22 -10.96 -14.60
N HIS A 250 1.41 -10.76 -14.03
CA HIS A 250 2.22 -11.86 -13.51
C HIS A 250 2.17 -12.01 -11.99
N ARG A 251 1.81 -10.96 -11.24
CA ARG A 251 1.95 -10.96 -9.79
C ARG A 251 0.66 -10.79 -9.00
N GLY A 252 -0.40 -10.25 -9.57
CA GLY A 252 -1.69 -10.15 -8.89
C GLY A 252 -2.37 -8.81 -9.00
N LEU A 253 -3.63 -8.77 -8.56
CA LEU A 253 -4.57 -7.69 -8.86
C LEU A 253 -4.58 -6.57 -7.81
N ASN A 254 -3.89 -6.73 -6.68
CA ASN A 254 -3.90 -5.71 -5.61
C ASN A 254 -3.28 -4.38 -6.04
N CYS A 255 -2.49 -4.33 -7.12
CA CYS A 255 -1.96 -3.09 -7.70
C CYS A 255 -2.60 -2.70 -9.05
N LEU A 256 -3.72 -3.34 -9.43
CA LEU A 256 -4.39 -3.09 -10.71
C LEU A 256 -4.83 -1.62 -10.85
N HIS A 257 -5.36 -1.03 -9.78
CA HIS A 257 -5.82 0.37 -9.78
C HIS A 257 -4.68 1.36 -10.09
N HIS A 258 -3.46 1.11 -9.61
CA HIS A 258 -2.28 1.94 -9.93
C HIS A 258 -1.92 1.88 -11.43
N SER A 259 -1.92 0.69 -12.02
CA SER A 259 -1.65 0.50 -13.45
C SER A 259 -2.71 1.17 -14.34
N LEU A 260 -3.98 1.09 -13.93
CA LEU A 260 -5.10 1.77 -14.58
C LEU A 260 -4.95 3.30 -14.49
N LEU A 261 -4.58 3.83 -13.32
CA LEU A 261 -4.35 5.26 -13.13
C LEU A 261 -3.21 5.79 -14.03
N LEU A 262 -2.08 5.08 -14.12
CA LEU A 262 -1.01 5.45 -15.06
C LEU A 262 -1.47 5.39 -16.51
N THR A 263 -2.29 4.40 -16.87
CA THR A 263 -2.87 4.29 -18.21
C THR A 263 -3.79 5.48 -18.52
N ALA A 264 -4.59 5.93 -17.54
CA ALA A 264 -5.42 7.12 -17.66
C ALA A 264 -4.57 8.39 -17.85
N GLN A 265 -3.48 8.55 -17.09
CA GLN A 265 -2.52 9.64 -17.30
C GLN A 265 -1.92 9.64 -18.71
N LEU A 266 -1.50 8.47 -19.21
CA LEU A 266 -0.94 8.37 -20.55
C LEU A 266 -1.96 8.82 -21.60
N LYS A 267 -3.22 8.35 -21.52
CA LYS A 267 -4.30 8.79 -22.41
C LYS A 267 -4.53 10.30 -22.33
N ALA A 268 -4.47 10.86 -21.12
CA ALA A 268 -4.67 12.27 -20.86
C ALA A 268 -3.57 13.16 -21.45
N VAL A 269 -2.33 12.69 -21.53
CA VAL A 269 -1.22 13.46 -22.11
C VAL A 269 -1.04 13.24 -23.62
N THR A 270 -1.56 12.15 -24.18
CA THR A 270 -1.48 11.85 -25.63
C THR A 270 -2.70 12.33 -26.43
N ALA A 271 -3.48 13.26 -25.88
CA ALA A 271 -4.66 13.85 -26.54
C ALA A 271 -5.69 12.81 -27.03
N SER A 272 -5.95 11.79 -26.21
CA SER A 272 -7.06 10.87 -26.47
C SER A 272 -8.42 11.60 -26.43
N PRO A 273 -9.46 11.08 -27.12
CA PRO A 273 -10.81 11.64 -27.01
C PRO A 273 -11.28 11.74 -25.56
N GLN A 274 -11.93 12.86 -25.22
CA GLN A 274 -12.38 13.19 -23.86
C GLN A 274 -13.11 12.01 -23.17
N ARG A 275 -14.02 11.35 -23.88
CA ARG A 275 -14.76 10.17 -23.37
C ARG A 275 -13.82 9.04 -22.92
N LYS A 276 -12.82 8.69 -23.75
CA LYS A 276 -11.85 7.63 -23.43
C LYS A 276 -10.96 7.98 -22.25
N ILE A 277 -10.73 9.26 -21.99
CA ILE A 277 -9.98 9.73 -20.81
C ILE A 277 -10.86 9.59 -19.57
N LYS A 278 -12.12 10.01 -19.65
CA LYS A 278 -13.11 9.88 -18.57
C LYS A 278 -13.27 8.43 -18.15
N ASP A 279 -13.55 7.55 -19.10
CA ASP A 279 -13.75 6.12 -18.86
C ASP A 279 -12.52 5.50 -18.18
N ALA A 280 -11.31 5.88 -18.59
CA ALA A 280 -10.08 5.37 -18.00
C ALA A 280 -9.89 5.80 -16.54
N TYR A 281 -10.22 7.05 -16.20
CA TYR A 281 -10.19 7.50 -14.80
C TYR A 281 -11.29 6.86 -13.97
N ASP A 282 -12.51 6.79 -14.48
CA ASP A 282 -13.65 6.18 -13.78
C ASP A 282 -13.37 4.72 -13.44
N ILE A 283 -12.80 3.97 -14.38
CA ILE A 283 -12.38 2.58 -14.13
C ILE A 283 -11.28 2.53 -13.06
N ALA A 284 -10.26 3.38 -13.13
CA ALA A 284 -9.19 3.41 -12.12
C ALA A 284 -9.74 3.73 -10.71
N ILE A 285 -10.64 4.70 -10.62
CA ILE A 285 -11.31 5.14 -9.39
C ILE A 285 -12.21 4.02 -8.84
N ALA A 286 -13.01 3.37 -9.68
CA ALA A 286 -13.90 2.28 -9.26
C ALA A 286 -13.12 1.06 -8.73
N ILE A 287 -12.00 0.71 -9.37
CA ILE A 287 -11.14 -0.38 -8.89
C ILE A 287 -10.42 0.00 -7.59
N ALA A 288 -9.99 1.26 -7.43
CA ALA A 288 -9.41 1.74 -6.17
C ALA A 288 -10.43 1.70 -5.02
N HIS A 289 -11.68 2.10 -5.28
CA HIS A 289 -12.81 1.96 -4.33
C HIS A 289 -13.02 0.50 -3.91
N LYS A 290 -13.08 -0.42 -4.89
CA LYS A 290 -13.23 -1.85 -4.62
C LYS A 290 -12.06 -2.43 -3.82
N ALA A 291 -10.86 -1.87 -3.98
CA ALA A 291 -9.67 -2.26 -3.23
C ALA A 291 -9.60 -1.65 -1.81
N GLY A 292 -10.50 -0.72 -1.45
CA GLY A 292 -10.48 -0.02 -0.16
C GLY A 292 -9.41 1.07 -0.04
N CYS A 293 -8.73 1.42 -1.15
CA CYS A 293 -7.61 2.37 -1.17
C CYS A 293 -8.08 3.82 -1.31
N MET A 294 -8.56 4.44 -0.23
CA MET A 294 -9.12 5.81 -0.22
C MET A 294 -8.15 6.88 -0.76
N GLN A 295 -6.89 6.83 -0.38
CA GLN A 295 -5.79 7.66 -0.87
C GLN A 295 -5.62 7.59 -2.39
N ASP A 296 -5.81 6.41 -2.98
CA ASP A 296 -5.69 6.23 -4.43
C ASP A 296 -6.94 6.69 -5.17
N VAL A 297 -8.13 6.51 -4.57
CA VAL A 297 -9.36 7.16 -5.05
C VAL A 297 -9.17 8.68 -5.07
N ALA A 298 -8.63 9.24 -3.99
CA ALA A 298 -8.40 10.68 -3.84
C ALA A 298 -7.43 11.20 -4.91
N LEU A 299 -6.28 10.52 -5.07
CA LEU A 299 -5.25 10.88 -6.04
C LEU A 299 -5.77 10.75 -7.48
N ALA A 300 -6.43 9.65 -7.81
CA ALA A 300 -6.99 9.42 -9.14
C ALA A 300 -8.05 10.48 -9.48
N SER A 301 -8.91 10.82 -8.52
CA SER A 301 -9.92 11.86 -8.65
C SER A 301 -9.29 13.24 -8.82
N GLU A 302 -8.30 13.62 -8.01
CA GLU A 302 -7.62 14.91 -8.18
C GLU A 302 -6.97 15.04 -9.56
N LEU A 303 -6.29 13.98 -10.00
CA LEU A 303 -5.64 13.92 -11.29
C LEU A 303 -6.63 13.96 -12.47
N ALA A 304 -7.80 13.35 -12.33
CA ALA A 304 -8.90 13.46 -13.28
C ALA A 304 -9.43 14.90 -13.31
N GLY A 305 -9.71 15.49 -12.14
CA GLY A 305 -10.15 16.88 -11.98
C GLY A 305 -9.20 17.86 -12.67
N GLU A 306 -7.89 17.72 -12.44
CA GLU A 306 -6.86 18.53 -13.09
C GLU A 306 -6.79 18.32 -14.60
N THR A 307 -7.07 17.12 -15.09
CA THR A 307 -7.11 16.83 -16.52
C THR A 307 -8.30 17.54 -17.17
N PHE A 308 -9.51 17.38 -16.64
CA PHE A 308 -10.72 18.00 -17.20
C PHE A 308 -10.73 19.52 -17.01
N ARG A 309 -10.12 20.03 -15.94
CA ARG A 309 -9.89 21.45 -15.74
C ARG A 309 -9.06 22.06 -16.88
N ARG A 310 -7.96 21.39 -17.27
CA ARG A 310 -7.10 21.84 -18.39
C ARG A 310 -7.81 21.74 -19.74
N MET A 311 -8.77 20.82 -19.89
CA MET A 311 -9.60 20.69 -21.09
C MET A 311 -10.78 21.70 -21.13
N GLY A 312 -10.99 22.49 -20.09
CA GLY A 312 -12.09 23.45 -20.01
C GLY A 312 -13.45 22.85 -19.66
N VAL A 313 -13.51 21.59 -19.22
CA VAL A 313 -14.77 20.88 -18.90
C VAL A 313 -15.05 21.04 -17.39
N LYS A 314 -15.68 22.15 -17.02
CA LYS A 314 -15.81 22.59 -15.61
C LYS A 314 -16.65 21.63 -14.76
N GLU A 315 -17.76 21.15 -15.29
CA GLU A 315 -18.73 20.31 -14.56
C GLU A 315 -18.08 18.99 -14.17
N VAL A 316 -17.39 18.36 -15.12
CA VAL A 316 -16.67 17.10 -14.88
C VAL A 316 -15.51 17.30 -13.89
N ALA A 317 -14.76 18.40 -14.03
CA ALA A 317 -13.68 18.71 -13.09
C ALA A 317 -14.20 18.91 -11.65
N THR A 318 -15.35 19.56 -11.50
CA THR A 318 -16.02 19.82 -10.21
C THR A 318 -16.33 18.51 -9.48
N THR A 319 -16.96 17.54 -10.18
CA THR A 319 -17.27 16.24 -9.60
C THR A 319 -16.03 15.54 -9.05
N TYR A 320 -14.95 15.51 -9.83
CA TYR A 320 -13.72 14.84 -9.39
C TYR A 320 -12.99 15.57 -8.27
N PHE A 321 -12.98 16.91 -8.25
CA PHE A 321 -12.39 17.65 -7.13
C PHE A 321 -13.17 17.48 -5.83
N MET A 322 -14.50 17.39 -5.90
CA MET A 322 -15.32 17.06 -4.74
C MET A 322 -14.99 15.67 -4.19
N GLU A 323 -14.97 14.64 -5.05
CA GLU A 323 -14.60 13.28 -4.65
C GLU A 323 -13.20 13.25 -4.03
N ALA A 324 -12.21 13.85 -4.69
CA ALA A 324 -10.85 13.94 -4.16
C ALA A 324 -10.81 14.56 -2.76
N THR A 325 -11.54 15.65 -2.54
CA THR A 325 -11.58 16.35 -1.26
C THR A 325 -12.20 15.48 -0.16
N ILE A 326 -13.29 14.78 -0.46
CA ILE A 326 -13.97 13.88 0.49
C ILE A 326 -13.03 12.73 0.88
N GLN A 327 -12.38 12.10 -0.10
CA GLN A 327 -11.51 10.95 0.12
C GLN A 327 -10.21 11.35 0.86
N TYR A 328 -9.62 12.51 0.54
CA TYR A 328 -8.49 13.04 1.32
C TYR A 328 -8.87 13.34 2.78
N SER A 329 -10.09 13.84 3.00
CA SER A 329 -10.61 14.10 4.35
C SER A 329 -10.80 12.80 5.12
N GLN A 330 -11.41 11.78 4.51
CA GLN A 330 -11.60 10.46 5.12
C GLN A 330 -10.28 9.75 5.43
N TRP A 331 -9.28 9.88 4.54
CA TRP A 331 -7.94 9.36 4.79
C TRP A 331 -7.20 10.09 5.93
N GLY A 332 -7.63 11.30 6.28
CA GLY A 332 -6.97 12.15 7.28
C GLY A 332 -5.81 13.00 6.73
N CYS A 333 -5.72 13.16 5.41
CA CYS A 333 -4.68 13.96 4.75
C CYS A 333 -5.09 15.44 4.68
N LYS A 334 -5.09 16.10 5.84
CA LYS A 334 -5.53 17.49 5.99
C LYS A 334 -4.78 18.46 5.08
N ALA A 335 -3.48 18.26 4.91
CA ALA A 335 -2.67 19.13 4.06
C ALA A 335 -3.13 19.12 2.60
N LYS A 336 -3.64 17.98 2.09
CA LYS A 336 -4.21 17.88 0.75
C LYS A 336 -5.60 18.49 0.63
N VAL A 337 -6.43 18.35 1.66
CA VAL A 337 -7.74 19.03 1.72
C VAL A 337 -7.55 20.55 1.63
N ASP A 338 -6.63 21.11 2.42
CA ASP A 338 -6.33 22.54 2.43
C ASP A 338 -5.74 23.01 1.08
N ASP A 339 -4.83 22.22 0.50
CA ASP A 339 -4.26 22.48 -0.82
C ASP A 339 -5.31 22.53 -1.94
N ILE A 340 -6.23 21.56 -1.99
CA ILE A 340 -7.32 21.54 -2.98
C ILE A 340 -8.28 22.70 -2.75
N LYS A 341 -8.70 22.96 -1.50
CA LYS A 341 -9.56 24.11 -1.15
C LYS A 341 -8.94 25.43 -1.61
N LYS A 342 -7.61 25.57 -1.52
CA LYS A 342 -6.88 26.76 -1.97
C LYS A 342 -6.75 26.86 -3.50
N ARG A 343 -6.37 25.77 -4.19
CA ARG A 343 -6.11 25.79 -5.64
C ARG A 343 -7.38 25.73 -6.50
N HIS A 344 -8.46 25.17 -5.96
CA HIS A 344 -9.67 24.85 -6.71
C HIS A 344 -10.95 25.37 -6.07
N THR A 345 -10.91 26.45 -5.29
CA THR A 345 -12.08 27.02 -4.60
C THR A 345 -13.31 27.18 -5.51
N LYS A 346 -13.12 27.59 -6.77
CA LYS A 346 -14.20 27.77 -7.77
C LYS A 346 -14.86 26.48 -8.27
N TYR A 347 -14.33 25.33 -7.91
CA TYR A 347 -14.82 23.99 -8.24
C TYR A 347 -15.37 23.26 -7.01
N LEU A 348 -15.47 23.91 -5.85
CA LEU A 348 -15.90 23.27 -4.61
C LEU A 348 -17.11 23.98 -4.03
N ASP A 349 -18.13 23.21 -3.67
CA ASP A 349 -19.17 23.68 -2.76
C ASP A 349 -18.69 23.47 -1.31
N LEU A 350 -18.12 24.51 -0.72
CA LEU A 350 -17.60 24.48 0.64
C LEU A 350 -18.70 24.22 1.69
N ARG A 351 -19.95 24.58 1.41
CA ARG A 351 -21.07 24.31 2.33
C ARG A 351 -21.42 22.82 2.33
N HIS A 352 -21.40 22.20 1.15
CA HIS A 352 -21.60 20.77 1.02
C HIS A 352 -20.46 19.99 1.70
N LEU A 353 -19.21 20.40 1.48
CA LEU A 353 -18.05 19.75 2.11
C LEU A 353 -18.10 19.81 3.64
N ALA A 354 -18.49 20.94 4.23
CA ALA A 354 -18.63 21.08 5.68
C ALA A 354 -19.67 20.09 6.27
N LYS A 355 -20.77 19.83 5.55
CA LYS A 355 -21.77 18.83 5.97
C LYS A 355 -21.24 17.40 5.88
N VAL A 356 -20.50 17.08 4.82
CA VAL A 356 -19.90 15.75 4.64
C VAL A 356 -18.83 15.48 5.70
N GLU A 357 -17.98 16.47 6.00
CA GLU A 357 -16.96 16.39 7.06
C GLU A 357 -17.60 16.14 8.45
N ALA A 358 -18.74 16.80 8.75
CA ALA A 358 -19.47 16.60 10.00
C ALA A 358 -20.06 15.18 10.14
N ASN A 359 -20.48 14.55 9.04
CA ASN A 359 -21.07 13.21 9.06
C ASN A 359 -20.01 12.08 9.07
N ASN A 360 -18.84 12.32 8.48
CA ASN A 360 -17.76 11.32 8.36
C ASN A 360 -17.01 11.03 9.67
N THR A 361 -17.20 11.81 10.72
CA THR A 361 -16.62 11.54 12.05
C THR A 361 -17.22 10.30 12.74
N ASN A 362 -18.30 9.72 12.21
CA ASN A 362 -19.06 8.62 12.83
C ASN A 362 -18.93 7.23 12.15
N VAL A 363 -18.17 7.07 11.05
CA VAL A 363 -18.08 5.77 10.35
C VAL A 363 -16.94 4.91 10.91
N GLY A 364 -17.30 3.68 11.31
CA GLY A 364 -16.42 2.68 11.92
C GLY A 364 -15.13 2.45 11.15
N LYS A 365 -14.02 2.84 11.76
CA LYS A 365 -12.66 2.72 11.24
C LYS A 365 -12.10 1.35 11.58
N MET A 366 -11.42 0.70 10.63
CA MET A 366 -10.53 -0.41 10.96
C MET A 366 -9.54 0.06 12.03
N THR A 367 -9.62 -0.56 13.20
CA THR A 367 -8.82 -0.21 14.36
C THR A 367 -7.43 -0.81 14.15
N ILE A 368 -6.44 0.04 13.96
CA ILE A 368 -5.06 -0.35 14.25
C ILE A 368 -5.00 -0.37 15.77
N PRO A 369 -4.81 -1.51 16.42
CA PRO A 369 -4.61 -1.53 17.87
C PRO A 369 -3.42 -0.62 18.17
N MET A 370 -3.66 0.41 18.98
CA MET A 370 -2.57 1.19 19.55
C MET A 370 -1.77 0.25 20.43
N ILE A 371 -0.44 0.25 20.29
CA ILE A 371 0.41 -0.44 21.25
C ILE A 371 0.24 0.26 22.59
N GLY A 372 -0.56 -0.35 23.46
CA GLY A 372 -0.44 -0.20 24.89
C GLY A 372 0.40 -1.36 25.37
N PHE A 373 1.70 -1.14 25.56
CA PHE A 373 2.50 -2.05 26.38
C PHE A 373 2.16 -1.75 27.83
N ASN A 374 1.37 -2.63 28.47
CA ASN A 374 1.31 -2.69 29.92
C ASN A 374 2.27 -3.82 30.35
N PRO A 375 3.36 -3.54 31.10
CA PRO A 375 4.32 -4.55 31.55
C PRO A 375 3.69 -5.69 32.38
N ARG A 376 2.41 -5.58 32.75
CA ARG A 376 1.64 -6.58 33.50
C ARG A 376 0.87 -7.57 32.62
N ASP A 377 0.76 -7.35 31.32
CA ASP A 377 -0.02 -8.23 30.43
C ASP A 377 0.76 -9.49 29.98
N VAL A 378 2.01 -9.66 30.45
CA VAL A 378 2.84 -10.86 30.19
C VAL A 378 2.81 -11.84 31.37
N SER A 379 1.94 -11.64 32.37
CA SER A 379 1.79 -12.57 33.48
C SER A 379 0.35 -13.02 33.69
N SER A 380 -0.12 -13.96 32.86
CA SER A 380 -0.93 -15.12 33.30
C SER A 380 -1.55 -15.85 32.11
N ASN A 381 -1.15 -17.12 31.93
CA ASN A 381 -1.86 -18.22 31.25
C ASN A 381 -3.03 -17.88 30.32
N ASP A 382 -2.75 -17.87 29.01
CA ASP A 382 -3.71 -18.40 28.03
C ASP A 382 -3.11 -19.67 27.44
N THR A 383 -3.26 -20.76 28.19
CA THR A 383 -3.24 -22.11 27.63
C THR A 383 -4.29 -22.18 26.54
N ILE A 384 -3.88 -22.54 25.33
CA ILE A 384 -4.75 -22.94 24.23
C ILE A 384 -5.49 -24.20 24.69
N GLY A 385 -6.65 -24.01 25.32
CA GLY A 385 -7.61 -25.07 25.64
C GLY A 385 -8.54 -25.26 24.45
N GLY A 386 -8.57 -26.47 23.91
CA GLY A 386 -9.56 -26.87 22.92
C GLY A 386 -10.96 -26.85 23.53
N GLU A 387 -11.90 -26.21 22.84
CA GLU A 387 -13.32 -26.39 23.09
C GLU A 387 -13.99 -26.91 21.82
N SER A 388 -14.33 -28.20 21.88
CA SER A 388 -15.37 -28.82 21.10
C SER A 388 -16.73 -28.21 21.48
N GLY A 389 -17.29 -27.37 20.62
CA GLY A 389 -18.62 -26.80 20.78
C GLY A 389 -19.51 -27.13 19.59
N VAL A 390 -20.36 -28.14 19.74
CA VAL A 390 -21.46 -28.47 18.84
C VAL A 390 -22.47 -27.31 18.86
N LEU A 391 -22.71 -26.65 17.72
CA LEU A 391 -23.89 -25.81 17.52
C LEU A 391 -24.50 -26.05 16.15
N THR A 392 -25.80 -26.33 16.22
CA THR A 392 -26.73 -26.74 15.18
C THR A 392 -27.01 -25.64 14.16
N SER A 393 -27.18 -26.07 12.90
CA SER A 393 -27.54 -25.23 11.76
C SER A 393 -29.02 -24.87 11.77
N THR A 394 -29.32 -23.57 11.70
CA THR A 394 -30.59 -23.08 11.15
C THR A 394 -30.30 -21.88 10.25
N SER A 395 -30.45 -22.10 8.95
CA SER A 395 -30.37 -21.08 7.90
C SER A 395 -31.51 -20.05 8.01
N PRO A 396 -31.28 -18.81 7.56
CA PRO A 396 -32.34 -18.12 6.83
C PRO A 396 -31.87 -17.58 5.46
N THR A 397 -32.80 -17.70 4.54
CA THR A 397 -32.82 -17.32 3.13
C THR A 397 -32.58 -15.83 2.87
N MET A 398 -31.75 -15.51 1.88
CA MET A 398 -31.65 -14.19 1.22
C MET A 398 -32.63 -14.11 0.03
N PRO A 399 -33.31 -12.98 -0.20
CA PRO A 399 -34.14 -12.76 -1.38
C PRO A 399 -33.30 -12.30 -2.59
N SER A 400 -33.78 -12.68 -3.77
CA SER A 400 -33.21 -12.38 -5.09
C SER A 400 -33.39 -10.92 -5.48
N PHE A 401 -32.38 -10.34 -6.15
CA PHE A 401 -32.57 -9.19 -7.03
C PHE A 401 -31.73 -9.29 -8.30
N GLY A 402 -32.46 -9.41 -9.42
CA GLY A 402 -32.35 -8.49 -10.55
C GLY A 402 -31.04 -8.44 -11.33
N SER A 403 -31.01 -9.17 -12.44
CA SER A 403 -30.04 -9.09 -13.53
C SER A 403 -29.85 -7.67 -14.09
N VAL A 404 -28.60 -7.23 -14.20
CA VAL A 404 -28.18 -6.25 -15.22
C VAL A 404 -27.01 -6.87 -15.99
N ASN A 405 -27.32 -7.31 -17.20
CA ASN A 405 -26.38 -7.82 -18.19
C ASN A 405 -25.81 -6.65 -19.02
N GLN A 406 -24.62 -6.92 -19.59
CA GLN A 406 -23.93 -6.22 -20.69
C GLN A 406 -22.95 -5.08 -20.36
N ALA A 407 -21.73 -5.49 -20.01
CA ALA A 407 -20.49 -4.95 -20.56
C ALA A 407 -19.34 -5.99 -20.45
N GLY A 408 -19.45 -7.12 -21.17
CA GLY A 408 -18.28 -7.89 -21.64
C GLY A 408 -17.71 -7.19 -22.87
N ASP A 409 -16.45 -7.26 -23.27
CA ASP A 409 -15.35 -8.17 -22.95
C ASP A 409 -14.05 -7.37 -23.05
N MET A 410 -13.25 -7.30 -21.98
CA MET A 410 -11.81 -6.97 -22.06
C MET A 410 -11.07 -7.16 -20.72
N LEU A 411 -11.43 -8.19 -19.94
CA LEU A 411 -10.70 -8.56 -18.73
C LEU A 411 -10.02 -9.91 -18.96
N PHE A 412 -8.68 -9.89 -18.87
CA PHE A 412 -7.80 -11.05 -19.00
C PHE A 412 -8.29 -12.22 -18.13
N PRO A 413 -8.31 -13.47 -18.65
CA PRO A 413 -8.62 -14.63 -17.83
C PRO A 413 -7.41 -14.93 -16.95
N TYR A 414 -7.43 -14.43 -15.71
CA TYR A 414 -6.50 -14.88 -14.67
C TYR A 414 -7.33 -15.67 -13.66
N GLN A 415 -7.14 -16.99 -13.64
CA GLN A 415 -7.72 -17.85 -12.61
C GLN A 415 -7.04 -17.49 -11.28
N GLN A 416 -7.83 -17.05 -10.30
CA GLN A 416 -7.31 -16.84 -8.95
C GLN A 416 -6.87 -18.20 -8.38
N GLY A 417 -5.58 -18.35 -8.10
CA GLY A 417 -5.11 -19.34 -7.13
C GLY A 417 -5.58 -18.92 -5.74
N THR A 418 -6.85 -19.16 -5.41
CA THR A 418 -7.34 -18.94 -4.04
C THR A 418 -6.78 -20.05 -3.16
N CYS A 419 -5.85 -19.70 -2.25
CA CYS A 419 -5.66 -20.50 -1.05
C CYS A 419 -6.85 -20.18 -0.14
N THR A 420 -7.96 -20.91 -0.33
CA THR A 420 -9.05 -20.93 0.65
C THR A 420 -8.50 -21.62 1.90
N ASP A 421 -8.67 -20.99 3.06
CA ASP A 421 -8.59 -21.67 4.35
C ASP A 421 -9.89 -22.50 4.46
N GLN A 422 -10.06 -23.50 3.60
CA GLN A 422 -11.09 -24.53 3.74
C GLN A 422 -10.40 -25.77 4.31
N ASP A 423 -10.91 -26.20 5.45
CA ASP A 423 -10.65 -27.49 6.06
C ASP A 423 -10.91 -28.58 5.02
N ASP A 424 -9.86 -29.17 4.47
CA ASP A 424 -9.95 -30.41 3.71
C ASP A 424 -9.49 -31.54 4.64
N ASP A 425 -10.48 -32.36 4.99
CA ASP A 425 -10.39 -33.60 5.73
C ASP A 425 -9.17 -34.44 5.30
N ILE A 426 -8.30 -34.70 6.27
CA ILE A 426 -7.34 -35.80 6.19
C ILE A 426 -8.12 -37.07 6.57
N SER A 427 -8.59 -37.81 5.58
CA SER A 427 -8.94 -39.22 5.76
C SER A 427 -8.46 -40.07 4.58
N MET A 428 -7.64 -41.07 4.93
CA MET A 428 -7.53 -42.37 4.27
C MET A 428 -6.71 -42.45 2.97
N LEU A 429 -5.41 -42.72 3.14
CA LEU A 429 -4.69 -43.65 2.28
C LEU A 429 -3.97 -44.66 3.18
N SER A 430 -4.64 -45.77 3.45
CA SER A 430 -4.06 -47.08 3.74
C SER A 430 -4.52 -48.04 2.65
N ASP A 431 -3.67 -49.03 2.35
CA ASP A 431 -3.72 -50.05 1.28
C ASP A 431 -2.89 -49.58 0.07
N ASP A 432 -1.65 -50.02 -0.17
CA ASP A 432 -0.95 -51.29 0.13
C ASP A 432 0.43 -51.12 0.79
#